data_AF-A0A2G2XLN7-F1
#
_entry.id   AF-A0A2G2XLN7-F1
#
_cell.length_a   1.000
_cell.length_b   1.000
_cell.length_c   1.000
_cell.angle_alpha   90.00
_cell.angle_beta   90.00
_cell.angle_gamma   90.00
#
_symmetry.space_group_name_H-M   'P 1'
#
loop_
_entity.id
_entity.type
_entity.pdbx_description
1 polymer ?
#
loop_
_entity_poly.entity_id
_entity_poly.type
_entity_poly.pdbx_seq_one_letter_code
_entity_poly.pdbx_strand_id
1 'polypeptide(L)'
;MFQNSSHTASTAAGNHDVPVIVNHFNYGYASGMAPGAGIAVYKAMYSFGGFMSDVVAAVDQAVEDGVDILSLSVGPASIPSGPSAFLNVLEMQLLFATRAGVLVVQAAGNGGPSPTSILSFSPWITSVAASTTDRKYNNSIVLGNGQSFSGSGLSRYVPLHLSCSPTLSGVYFPLAAASDVCKGNTTSALLTVESCQETEPFVRALVHGKIVICTYTFDFESETASIANVADTIQKIGAAGFVLTMDPDIGSEKIKGSTMTLSVPGLILNSMEASTALREYYNSKTLRSRSGKAISFRATARILDGRQASYTRQDPVVASYSSRGPDVNNAQLDTADVLKPNIMAPGSLIWASWSPTSEGDQYIKGQNFALLSGTSMATPHIAGIAALIKERHPRWSPAAITSAMMTTADVTGRSGTPILAQQSNQLAPATPFDLGAGLINPSRAIDPGLIFKAKFKHYVLFLCSVPGVDEMSVRRAVGVGCPNKKKAWCSDLNTPSVTISNLVGSRNVIRRVTNVGGVDEKYQVIVQEPLGVSVSVTPQVFKIIADASRRITIVLNATQTTNTYSFGEIVFLGNQNHTVRMPLAVFVSSTLHS
;
A
#
# COMPACT_ATOMS: atom_id res chain seq x y z
N MET A 1 11.71 7.02 -5.00
CA MET A 1 11.50 5.64 -4.49
C MET A 1 12.69 5.08 -3.68
N PHE A 2 13.89 5.67 -3.74
CA PHE A 2 15.15 5.00 -3.33
C PHE A 2 15.58 5.17 -1.86
N GLN A 3 14.82 5.90 -1.05
CA GLN A 3 15.20 6.25 0.33
C GLN A 3 14.28 5.70 1.40
N ASN A 4 13.35 4.83 0.98
CA ASN A 4 12.42 4.18 1.88
C ASN A 4 13.09 3.13 2.78
N SER A 5 14.39 2.81 2.62
CA SER A 5 15.03 1.72 3.38
C SER A 5 15.06 1.96 4.90
N SER A 6 15.35 3.19 5.35
CA SER A 6 15.26 3.55 6.78
C SER A 6 13.80 3.53 7.26
N HIS A 7 12.90 4.06 6.43
CA HIS A 7 11.46 4.06 6.69
C HIS A 7 10.89 2.66 6.89
N THR A 8 11.19 1.74 5.97
CA THR A 8 10.72 0.35 6.03
C THR A 8 11.38 -0.43 7.16
N ALA A 9 12.69 -0.28 7.35
CA ALA A 9 13.41 -0.94 8.45
C ALA A 9 12.85 -0.53 9.82
N SER A 10 12.64 0.78 10.03
CA SER A 10 12.07 1.30 11.28
C SER A 10 10.58 0.96 11.46
N THR A 11 9.82 0.79 10.38
CA THR A 11 8.43 0.28 10.48
C THR A 11 8.41 -1.19 10.94
N ALA A 12 9.35 -2.01 10.47
CA ALA A 12 9.44 -3.42 10.87
C ALA A 12 9.96 -3.59 12.30
N ALA A 13 11.08 -2.94 12.63
CA ALA A 13 11.84 -3.19 13.87
C ALA A 13 12.49 -1.93 14.45
N GLY A 14 11.93 -0.74 14.19
CA GLY A 14 12.37 0.49 14.85
C GLY A 14 12.18 0.42 16.36
N ASN A 15 13.06 1.11 17.09
CA ASN A 15 13.07 1.09 18.56
C ASN A 15 11.72 1.55 19.17
N HIS A 16 11.48 1.15 20.41
CA HIS A 16 10.25 1.45 21.12
C HIS A 16 10.18 2.93 21.57
N ASP A 17 8.98 3.50 21.53
CA ASP A 17 8.63 4.82 22.05
C ASP A 17 9.53 5.98 21.56
N VAL A 18 9.85 6.01 20.27
CA VAL A 18 10.70 7.05 19.68
C VAL A 18 9.85 8.28 19.29
N PRO A 19 10.17 9.50 19.78
CA PRO A 19 9.41 10.69 19.45
C PRO A 19 9.55 11.08 17.97
N VAL A 20 8.42 11.27 17.29
CA VAL A 20 8.36 11.65 15.87
C VAL A 20 8.33 13.17 15.77
N ILE A 21 9.52 13.77 15.66
CA ILE A 21 9.69 15.23 15.59
C ILE A 21 10.06 15.64 14.16
N VAL A 22 9.19 16.44 13.54
CA VAL A 22 9.38 17.00 12.19
C VAL A 22 8.98 18.47 12.22
N ASN A 23 9.80 19.36 11.67
CA ASN A 23 9.58 20.82 11.70
C ASN A 23 9.21 21.35 13.12
N HIS A 24 9.93 20.88 14.14
CA HIS A 24 9.72 21.22 15.55
C HIS A 24 8.32 20.92 16.11
N PHE A 25 7.57 20.02 15.46
CA PHE A 25 6.30 19.51 15.94
C PHE A 25 6.42 18.03 16.27
N ASN A 26 5.86 17.64 17.42
CA ASN A 26 5.79 16.25 17.82
C ASN A 26 4.49 15.63 17.29
N TYR A 27 4.60 14.68 16.36
CA TYR A 27 3.48 13.95 15.77
C TYR A 27 3.06 12.71 16.59
N GLY A 28 3.69 12.48 17.73
CA GLY A 28 3.49 11.34 18.62
C GLY A 28 4.76 10.50 18.76
N TYR A 29 4.58 9.26 19.18
CA TYR A 29 5.67 8.31 19.36
C TYR A 29 5.50 7.14 18.38
N ALA A 30 6.62 6.68 17.82
CA ALA A 30 6.68 5.56 16.89
C ALA A 30 7.34 4.35 17.54
N SER A 31 6.94 3.16 17.10
CA SER A 31 7.60 1.90 17.40
C SER A 31 7.50 1.01 16.16
N GLY A 32 8.55 0.26 15.85
CA GLY A 32 8.44 -0.80 14.86
C GLY A 32 7.48 -1.89 15.34
N MET A 33 7.03 -2.74 14.44
CA MET A 33 6.17 -3.88 14.81
C MET A 33 6.89 -4.87 15.73
N ALA A 34 8.21 -5.02 15.60
CA ALA A 34 9.06 -5.84 16.46
C ALA A 34 10.32 -5.08 16.92
N PRO A 35 10.22 -4.16 17.91
CA PRO A 35 11.35 -3.29 18.31
C PRO A 35 12.59 -4.02 18.85
N GLY A 36 12.43 -5.27 19.32
CA GLY A 36 13.54 -6.10 19.80
C GLY A 36 14.23 -6.94 18.72
N ALA A 37 13.74 -6.92 17.48
CA ALA A 37 14.33 -7.69 16.38
C ALA A 37 15.61 -7.00 15.85
N GLY A 38 16.61 -7.80 15.47
CA GLY A 38 17.79 -7.31 14.78
C GLY A 38 17.47 -6.88 13.35
N ILE A 39 18.17 -5.85 12.86
CA ILE A 39 18.05 -5.37 11.47
C ILE A 39 19.38 -5.60 10.76
N ALA A 40 19.34 -6.36 9.66
CA ALA A 40 20.43 -6.46 8.69
C ALA A 40 20.01 -5.73 7.40
N VAL A 41 20.87 -4.85 6.87
CA VAL A 41 20.55 -3.99 5.73
C VAL A 41 21.39 -4.38 4.52
N TYR A 42 20.71 -4.77 3.44
CA TYR A 42 21.31 -5.11 2.15
C TYR A 42 20.85 -4.10 1.10
N LYS A 43 21.73 -3.19 0.70
CA LYS A 43 21.40 -2.15 -0.28
C LYS A 43 21.56 -2.69 -1.70
N ALA A 44 20.45 -2.86 -2.39
CA ALA A 44 20.41 -3.30 -3.81
C ALA A 44 19.80 -2.26 -4.76
N MET A 45 19.40 -1.09 -4.25
CA MET A 45 18.74 -0.03 -5.02
C MET A 45 19.53 1.29 -4.92
N TYR A 46 19.59 2.01 -6.03
CA TYR A 46 20.33 3.26 -6.24
C TYR A 46 19.44 4.31 -6.92
N SER A 47 19.93 5.54 -7.09
CA SER A 47 19.15 6.66 -7.65
C SER A 47 18.58 6.41 -9.06
N PHE A 48 19.21 5.54 -9.85
CA PHE A 48 18.77 5.17 -11.19
C PHE A 48 17.87 3.92 -11.22
N GLY A 49 17.58 3.30 -10.07
CA GLY A 49 17.01 1.96 -10.01
C GLY A 49 17.92 0.97 -9.29
N GLY A 50 17.59 -0.31 -9.39
CA GLY A 50 18.46 -1.41 -9.02
C GLY A 50 18.48 -2.43 -10.14
N PHE A 51 19.62 -3.08 -10.35
CA PHE A 51 19.69 -4.19 -11.28
C PHE A 51 19.17 -5.46 -10.61
N MET A 52 18.56 -6.33 -11.41
CA MET A 52 18.10 -7.63 -10.93
C MET A 52 19.23 -8.43 -10.27
N SER A 53 20.45 -8.32 -10.80
CA SER A 53 21.66 -8.94 -10.25
C SER A 53 21.95 -8.48 -8.82
N ASP A 54 21.80 -7.20 -8.53
CA ASP A 54 22.10 -6.63 -7.21
C ASP A 54 21.08 -7.10 -6.18
N VAL A 55 19.80 -7.18 -6.57
CA VAL A 55 18.72 -7.68 -5.70
C VAL A 55 18.93 -9.17 -5.41
N VAL A 56 19.28 -9.95 -6.43
CA VAL A 56 19.57 -11.39 -6.28
C VAL A 56 20.77 -11.60 -5.35
N ALA A 57 21.87 -10.88 -5.56
CA ALA A 57 23.06 -10.96 -4.71
C ALA A 57 22.77 -10.55 -3.26
N ALA A 58 21.96 -9.51 -3.04
CA ALA A 58 21.54 -9.09 -1.72
C ALA A 58 20.68 -10.15 -1.00
N VAL A 59 19.76 -10.79 -1.72
CA VAL A 59 18.96 -11.89 -1.16
C VAL A 59 19.83 -13.09 -0.82
N ASP A 60 20.77 -13.45 -1.70
CA ASP A 60 21.70 -14.56 -1.48
C ASP A 60 22.56 -14.35 -0.23
N GLN A 61 23.20 -13.16 -0.13
CA GLN A 61 24.00 -12.81 1.03
C GLN A 61 23.18 -12.79 2.32
N ALA A 62 21.95 -12.28 2.29
CA ALA A 62 21.09 -12.27 3.46
C ALA A 62 20.72 -13.68 3.94
N VAL A 63 20.50 -14.62 3.03
CA VAL A 63 20.27 -16.02 3.37
C VAL A 63 21.52 -16.65 3.97
N GLU A 64 22.70 -16.37 3.42
CA GLU A 64 23.99 -16.84 3.95
C GLU A 64 24.27 -16.31 5.36
N ASP A 65 23.94 -15.04 5.61
CA ASP A 65 24.08 -14.39 6.92
C ASP A 65 23.05 -14.92 7.95
N GLY A 66 22.07 -15.73 7.51
CA GLY A 66 21.13 -16.41 8.39
C GLY A 66 19.94 -15.55 8.84
N VAL A 67 19.48 -14.60 8.03
CA VAL A 67 18.28 -13.80 8.38
C VAL A 67 17.03 -14.67 8.45
N ASP A 68 16.13 -14.39 9.39
CA ASP A 68 14.86 -15.13 9.51
C ASP A 68 13.80 -14.68 8.48
N ILE A 69 13.77 -13.39 8.16
CA ILE A 69 12.72 -12.73 7.38
C ILE A 69 13.34 -11.70 6.45
N LEU A 70 12.94 -11.75 5.18
CA LEU A 70 13.26 -10.75 4.16
C LEU A 70 12.05 -9.85 3.92
N SER A 71 12.23 -8.55 4.17
CA SER A 71 11.23 -7.51 3.86
C SER A 71 11.60 -6.79 2.57
N LEU A 72 10.96 -7.17 1.47
CA LEU A 72 11.24 -6.67 0.12
C LEU A 72 10.15 -5.70 -0.35
N SER A 73 10.38 -4.41 -0.13
CA SER A 73 9.52 -3.34 -0.65
C SER A 73 9.87 -2.97 -2.10
N VAL A 74 10.26 -3.97 -2.90
CA VAL A 74 10.68 -3.87 -4.31
C VAL A 74 10.09 -5.05 -5.10
N GLY A 75 9.79 -4.82 -6.36
CA GLY A 75 9.33 -5.84 -7.30
C GLY A 75 9.74 -5.49 -8.73
N PRO A 76 9.48 -6.37 -9.69
CA PRO A 76 9.72 -6.09 -11.10
C PRO A 76 8.85 -4.91 -11.54
N ALA A 77 9.34 -4.12 -12.51
CA ALA A 77 8.62 -2.95 -13.04
C ALA A 77 7.42 -3.35 -13.92
N SER A 78 7.44 -4.57 -14.45
CA SER A 78 6.42 -5.13 -15.32
C SER A 78 6.39 -6.66 -15.17
N ILE A 79 5.38 -7.29 -15.77
CA ILE A 79 5.32 -8.75 -15.83
C ILE A 79 6.54 -9.28 -16.60
N PRO A 80 7.31 -10.21 -16.01
CA PRO A 80 8.51 -10.77 -16.65
C PRO A 80 8.19 -11.39 -18.01
N SER A 81 9.06 -11.16 -18.99
CA SER A 81 9.02 -11.87 -20.27
C SER A 81 9.45 -13.34 -20.07
N GLY A 82 8.79 -14.26 -20.74
CA GLY A 82 9.14 -15.69 -20.70
C GLY A 82 7.91 -16.60 -20.63
N PRO A 83 8.13 -17.91 -20.46
CA PRO A 83 7.05 -18.90 -20.43
C PRO A 83 6.18 -18.78 -19.16
N SER A 84 6.74 -18.23 -18.08
CA SER A 84 5.98 -17.96 -16.85
C SER A 84 6.63 -16.86 -15.99
N ALA A 85 5.79 -16.06 -15.35
CA ALA A 85 6.14 -15.05 -14.36
C ALA A 85 6.87 -15.67 -13.16
N PHE A 86 6.58 -16.94 -12.83
CA PHE A 86 7.15 -17.65 -11.68
C PHE A 86 8.57 -18.18 -11.89
N LEU A 87 9.13 -18.12 -13.10
CA LEU A 87 10.42 -18.75 -13.42
C LEU A 87 11.56 -17.75 -13.66
N ASN A 88 11.32 -16.46 -13.44
CA ASN A 88 12.40 -15.48 -13.58
C ASN A 88 13.43 -15.62 -12.43
N VAL A 89 14.61 -15.02 -12.63
CA VAL A 89 15.76 -15.18 -11.74
C VAL A 89 15.46 -14.77 -10.29
N LEU A 90 14.74 -13.66 -10.10
CA LEU A 90 14.37 -13.20 -8.76
C LEU A 90 13.41 -14.18 -8.09
N GLU A 91 12.40 -14.65 -8.80
CA GLU A 91 11.42 -15.59 -8.24
C GLU A 91 12.08 -16.90 -7.78
N MET A 92 13.05 -17.39 -8.55
CA MET A 92 13.84 -18.56 -8.17
C MET A 92 14.73 -18.29 -6.96
N GLN A 93 15.38 -17.13 -6.90
CA GLN A 93 16.18 -16.75 -5.73
C GLN A 93 15.32 -16.68 -4.46
N LEU A 94 14.11 -16.13 -4.55
CA LEU A 94 13.16 -16.04 -3.43
C LEU A 94 12.60 -17.42 -3.03
N LEU A 95 12.47 -18.34 -3.99
CA LEU A 95 12.13 -19.74 -3.70
C LEU A 95 13.26 -20.42 -2.91
N PHE A 96 14.53 -20.18 -3.28
CA PHE A 96 15.67 -20.74 -2.55
C PHE A 96 15.82 -20.14 -1.15
N ALA A 97 15.57 -18.84 -0.98
CA ALA A 97 15.48 -18.23 0.36
C ALA A 97 14.39 -18.92 1.21
N THR A 98 13.21 -19.14 0.62
CA THR A 98 12.12 -19.87 1.30
C THR A 98 12.49 -21.31 1.64
N ARG A 99 13.25 -21.98 0.76
CA ARG A 99 13.79 -23.33 1.00
C ARG A 99 14.77 -23.35 2.17
N ALA A 100 15.58 -22.31 2.33
CA ALA A 100 16.50 -22.14 3.46
C ALA A 100 15.77 -21.82 4.79
N GLY A 101 14.46 -21.60 4.75
CA GLY A 101 13.65 -21.31 5.93
C GLY A 101 13.41 -19.83 6.19
N VAL A 102 13.88 -18.96 5.28
CA VAL A 102 13.69 -17.51 5.34
C VAL A 102 12.32 -17.14 4.81
N LEU A 103 11.53 -16.40 5.57
CA LEU A 103 10.24 -15.91 5.09
C LEU A 103 10.43 -14.68 4.20
N VAL A 104 9.90 -14.73 2.99
CA VAL A 104 9.89 -13.58 2.08
C VAL A 104 8.55 -12.84 2.15
N VAL A 105 8.60 -11.56 2.50
CA VAL A 105 7.47 -10.64 2.51
C VAL A 105 7.71 -9.57 1.45
N GLN A 106 6.80 -9.41 0.50
CA GLN A 106 6.96 -8.49 -0.62
C GLN A 106 5.77 -7.56 -0.80
N ALA A 107 6.03 -6.34 -1.23
CA ALA A 107 4.98 -5.39 -1.61
C ALA A 107 4.18 -5.89 -2.81
N ALA A 108 2.85 -5.77 -2.78
CA ALA A 108 1.99 -6.15 -3.90
C ALA A 108 2.17 -5.24 -5.15
N GLY A 109 2.61 -4.00 -4.95
CA GLY A 109 2.72 -2.97 -5.99
C GLY A 109 1.80 -1.78 -5.75
N ASN A 110 2.05 -0.68 -6.46
CA ASN A 110 1.28 0.57 -6.35
C ASN A 110 0.55 0.94 -7.65
N GLY A 111 0.26 -0.05 -8.51
CA GLY A 111 -0.37 0.15 -9.83
C GLY A 111 -1.89 -0.03 -9.84
N GLY A 112 -2.53 -0.13 -8.66
CA GLY A 112 -3.98 -0.23 -8.54
C GLY A 112 -4.72 1.06 -8.92
N PRO A 113 -6.07 1.05 -8.99
CA PRO A 113 -6.96 -0.03 -8.53
C PRO A 113 -7.32 -1.04 -9.62
N SER A 114 -6.71 -0.95 -10.81
CA SER A 114 -7.03 -1.84 -11.93
C SER A 114 -6.79 -3.32 -11.57
N PRO A 115 -7.66 -4.25 -12.02
CA PRO A 115 -7.39 -5.69 -11.92
C PRO A 115 -6.06 -6.07 -12.57
N THR A 116 -5.48 -7.21 -12.16
CA THR A 116 -4.20 -7.74 -12.73
C THR A 116 -3.01 -6.77 -12.64
N SER A 117 -3.01 -5.87 -11.67
CA SER A 117 -1.93 -4.89 -11.45
C SER A 117 -0.87 -5.36 -10.44
N ILE A 118 -1.01 -6.56 -9.90
CA ILE A 118 -0.06 -7.17 -8.96
C ILE A 118 1.28 -7.46 -9.64
N LEU A 119 2.38 -7.22 -8.92
CA LEU A 119 3.75 -7.45 -9.39
C LEU A 119 4.54 -8.41 -8.48
N SER A 120 3.84 -9.10 -7.58
CA SER A 120 4.40 -10.12 -6.68
C SER A 120 3.64 -11.43 -6.90
N PHE A 121 4.22 -12.30 -7.73
CA PHE A 121 3.52 -13.41 -8.37
C PHE A 121 3.63 -14.70 -7.55
N SER A 122 4.83 -15.09 -7.13
CA SER A 122 5.03 -16.48 -6.70
C SER A 122 4.36 -16.87 -5.37
N PRO A 123 3.91 -18.13 -5.24
CA PRO A 123 3.19 -18.60 -4.05
C PRO A 123 4.07 -18.85 -2.82
N TRP A 124 5.40 -18.82 -2.95
CA TRP A 124 6.33 -18.84 -1.82
C TRP A 124 6.59 -17.46 -1.21
N ILE A 125 6.05 -16.40 -1.83
CA ILE A 125 6.17 -15.01 -1.36
C ILE A 125 4.87 -14.61 -0.66
N THR A 126 5.00 -13.94 0.49
CA THR A 126 3.86 -13.30 1.16
C THR A 126 3.68 -11.88 0.62
N SER A 127 2.73 -11.70 -0.30
CA SER A 127 2.46 -10.41 -0.94
C SER A 127 1.50 -9.56 -0.12
N VAL A 128 1.83 -8.28 0.07
CA VAL A 128 1.13 -7.40 1.02
C VAL A 128 0.43 -6.22 0.32
N ALA A 129 -0.89 -6.14 0.49
CA ALA A 129 -1.72 -5.01 0.10
C ALA A 129 -1.67 -3.87 1.13
N ALA A 130 -1.97 -2.65 0.68
CA ALA A 130 -1.97 -1.46 1.52
C ALA A 130 -3.39 -1.00 1.87
N SER A 131 -3.64 -0.75 3.16
CA SER A 131 -4.85 -0.09 3.63
C SER A 131 -4.60 1.37 4.06
N THR A 132 -5.70 2.12 4.18
CA THR A 132 -5.73 3.34 4.99
C THR A 132 -5.76 3.01 6.49
N THR A 133 -5.54 4.03 7.31
CA THR A 133 -5.78 3.98 8.76
C THR A 133 -6.94 4.93 9.12
N ASP A 134 -7.34 4.95 10.40
CA ASP A 134 -8.33 5.90 10.90
C ASP A 134 -7.73 7.28 11.21
N ARG A 135 -6.40 7.44 11.08
CA ARG A 135 -5.70 8.70 11.28
C ARG A 135 -5.91 9.63 10.09
N LYS A 136 -6.44 10.83 10.34
CA LYS A 136 -6.57 11.91 9.36
C LYS A 136 -5.94 13.20 9.88
N TYR A 137 -5.31 13.92 8.96
CA TYR A 137 -4.82 15.27 9.17
C TYR A 137 -5.76 16.23 8.46
N ASN A 138 -6.49 17.02 9.22
CA ASN A 138 -7.46 17.95 8.67
C ASN A 138 -6.82 19.32 8.59
N ASN A 139 -6.54 19.79 7.37
CA ASN A 139 -6.16 21.16 7.14
C ASN A 139 -7.30 21.88 6.39
N SER A 140 -7.44 23.17 6.60
CA SER A 140 -8.49 23.97 5.96
C SER A 140 -8.05 25.42 5.80
N ILE A 141 -8.68 26.10 4.86
CA ILE A 141 -8.58 27.54 4.68
C ILE A 141 -9.93 28.17 4.99
N VAL A 142 -9.92 29.21 5.81
CA VAL A 142 -11.11 30.02 6.12
C VAL A 142 -10.96 31.38 5.48
N LEU A 143 -11.93 31.75 4.65
CA LEU A 143 -11.96 33.00 3.91
C LEU A 143 -12.58 34.13 4.72
N GLY A 144 -12.28 35.37 4.34
CA GLY A 144 -12.81 36.57 5.01
C GLY A 144 -14.32 36.74 4.87
N ASN A 145 -14.97 36.01 3.96
CA ASN A 145 -16.43 35.93 3.84
C ASN A 145 -17.05 34.81 4.71
N GLY A 146 -16.26 34.11 5.51
CA GLY A 146 -16.71 33.02 6.39
C GLY A 146 -16.76 31.64 5.73
N GLN A 147 -16.59 31.52 4.42
CA GLN A 147 -16.49 30.21 3.75
C GLN A 147 -15.23 29.46 4.21
N SER A 148 -15.32 28.14 4.30
CA SER A 148 -14.22 27.27 4.71
C SER A 148 -14.09 26.10 3.75
N PHE A 149 -12.86 25.83 3.31
CA PHE A 149 -12.56 24.73 2.41
C PHE A 149 -11.52 23.80 3.04
N SER A 150 -11.81 22.50 3.00
CA SER A 150 -10.87 21.48 3.46
C SER A 150 -9.85 21.15 2.38
N GLY A 151 -8.63 20.88 2.82
CA GLY A 151 -7.52 20.51 1.95
C GLY A 151 -6.50 19.66 2.69
N SER A 152 -5.39 19.39 2.02
CA SER A 152 -4.29 18.57 2.55
C SER A 152 -3.05 19.42 2.81
N GLY A 153 -2.18 18.94 3.71
CA GLY A 153 -0.91 19.58 4.05
C GLY A 153 -0.71 19.70 5.56
N LEU A 154 0.49 19.38 6.03
CA LEU A 154 0.88 19.45 7.43
C LEU A 154 1.68 20.74 7.66
N SER A 155 1.00 21.87 7.59
CA SER A 155 1.61 23.17 7.81
C SER A 155 1.34 23.66 9.23
N ARG A 156 2.33 24.37 9.77
CA ARG A 156 2.18 25.09 11.04
C ARG A 156 1.28 26.30 10.85
N TYR A 157 0.43 26.58 11.84
CA TYR A 157 -0.13 27.92 12.00
C TYR A 157 0.99 28.88 12.44
N VAL A 158 1.30 29.90 11.63
CA VAL A 158 2.30 30.92 11.98
C VAL A 158 1.66 32.31 11.96
N PRO A 159 1.75 33.09 13.06
CA PRO A 159 1.97 34.53 12.95
C PRO A 159 3.48 34.73 12.77
N LEU A 160 3.94 34.95 11.53
CA LEU A 160 5.34 35.33 11.29
C LEU A 160 5.61 36.59 12.13
N HIS A 161 6.70 36.58 12.93
CA HIS A 161 7.22 37.67 13.77
C HIS A 161 6.77 37.89 15.23
N LEU A 162 5.84 37.14 15.82
CA LEU A 162 5.45 37.37 17.23
C LEU A 162 5.64 36.13 18.10
N SER A 163 6.87 35.91 18.55
CA SER A 163 7.23 34.99 19.65
C SER A 163 6.77 35.47 21.03
N CYS A 164 5.88 36.46 21.11
CA CYS A 164 5.36 37.02 22.37
C CYS A 164 3.91 37.49 22.22
N SER A 165 2.94 36.58 22.10
CA SER A 165 1.59 36.80 22.69
C SER A 165 0.73 35.53 22.57
N PRO A 166 0.10 35.04 23.65
CA PRO A 166 -0.82 33.89 23.60
C PRO A 166 -2.19 34.19 22.95
N THR A 167 -2.42 35.40 22.43
CA THR A 167 -3.77 35.87 22.02
C THR A 167 -4.06 35.91 20.51
N LEU A 168 -3.14 35.46 19.65
CA LEU A 168 -3.28 35.59 18.18
C LEU A 168 -3.81 34.34 17.48
N SER A 169 -4.88 33.75 18.00
CA SER A 169 -5.72 32.85 17.22
C SER A 169 -6.62 33.68 16.29
N GLY A 170 -6.31 33.80 14.99
CA GLY A 170 -7.27 34.32 14.00
C GLY A 170 -6.80 35.39 13.01
N VAL A 171 -5.50 35.60 12.79
CA VAL A 171 -5.03 36.59 11.79
C VAL A 171 -5.36 36.14 10.37
N TYR A 172 -5.99 37.03 9.61
CA TYR A 172 -6.28 36.88 8.19
C TYR A 172 -5.20 37.59 7.35
N PHE A 173 -4.71 36.93 6.31
CA PHE A 173 -3.76 37.47 5.35
C PHE A 173 -4.45 37.79 4.03
N PRO A 174 -4.04 38.86 3.31
CA PRO A 174 -4.53 39.09 1.96
C PRO A 174 -4.18 37.93 1.02
N LEU A 175 -5.09 37.57 0.13
CA LEU A 175 -4.84 36.62 -0.96
C LEU A 175 -4.32 37.34 -2.20
N ALA A 176 -3.45 36.68 -2.96
CA ALA A 176 -3.01 37.14 -4.27
C ALA A 176 -2.80 35.96 -5.21
N ALA A 177 -3.35 36.01 -6.42
CA ALA A 177 -3.05 35.01 -7.45
C ALA A 177 -1.62 35.20 -7.96
N ALA A 178 -0.89 34.11 -8.19
CA ALA A 178 0.50 34.16 -8.67
C ALA A 178 0.67 35.03 -9.93
N SER A 179 -0.29 34.95 -10.85
CA SER A 179 -0.34 35.74 -12.09
C SER A 179 -0.56 37.25 -11.88
N ASP A 180 -1.08 37.68 -10.73
CA ASP A 180 -1.33 39.11 -10.42
C ASP A 180 -0.14 39.79 -9.72
N VAL A 181 0.83 39.00 -9.28
CA VAL A 181 1.98 39.46 -8.48
C VAL A 181 3.32 39.20 -9.19
N CYS A 182 3.28 38.87 -10.48
CA CYS A 182 4.43 38.67 -11.33
C CYS A 182 4.72 39.88 -12.25
N LYS A 183 5.89 39.89 -12.88
CA LYS A 183 6.26 40.90 -13.90
C LYS A 183 5.43 40.68 -15.17
N GLY A 184 4.77 41.73 -15.67
CA GLY A 184 3.69 41.64 -16.66
C GLY A 184 4.07 41.36 -18.12
N ASN A 185 5.09 40.56 -18.43
CA ASN A 185 5.49 40.30 -19.82
C ASN A 185 5.96 38.87 -20.15
N THR A 186 5.48 37.86 -19.44
CA THR A 186 5.91 36.46 -19.67
C THR A 186 4.80 35.59 -20.24
N THR A 187 4.45 35.80 -21.51
CA THR A 187 3.48 34.96 -22.24
C THR A 187 3.94 33.50 -22.42
N SER A 188 5.25 33.22 -22.37
CA SER A 188 5.83 31.87 -22.37
C SER A 188 6.16 31.31 -20.97
N ALA A 189 5.89 32.07 -19.89
CA ALA A 189 6.11 31.64 -18.50
C ALA A 189 4.82 31.65 -17.65
N LEU A 190 3.63 31.73 -18.27
CA LEU A 190 2.37 31.75 -17.52
C LEU A 190 2.19 30.47 -16.69
N LEU A 191 2.49 29.30 -17.26
CA LEU A 191 2.36 28.00 -16.58
C LEU A 191 3.36 27.86 -15.42
N THR A 192 4.61 28.30 -15.59
CA THR A 192 5.64 28.22 -14.54
C THR A 192 5.42 29.23 -13.41
N VAL A 193 4.85 30.40 -13.72
CA VAL A 193 4.45 31.40 -12.73
C VAL A 193 3.27 30.90 -11.92
N GLU A 194 2.25 30.33 -12.56
CA GLU A 194 1.08 29.82 -11.87
C GLU A 194 1.42 28.64 -10.95
N SER A 195 2.35 27.78 -11.33
CA SER A 195 2.81 26.68 -10.49
C SER A 195 3.77 27.10 -9.37
N CYS A 196 4.15 28.38 -9.28
CA CYS A 196 5.00 28.95 -8.21
C CYS A 196 6.35 28.23 -8.03
N GLN A 197 6.98 27.79 -9.12
CA GLN A 197 8.23 27.01 -9.06
C GLN A 197 9.50 27.87 -9.03
N GLU A 198 9.42 29.14 -9.43
CA GLU A 198 10.57 30.04 -9.57
C GLU A 198 10.37 31.35 -8.78
N THR A 199 11.46 31.97 -8.33
CA THR A 199 11.40 33.20 -7.50
C THR A 199 11.41 34.49 -8.32
N GLU A 200 12.07 34.45 -9.46
CA GLU A 200 12.47 35.56 -10.33
C GLU A 200 11.29 36.33 -10.95
N PRO A 201 10.16 35.66 -11.32
CA PRO A 201 9.00 36.36 -11.87
C PRO A 201 8.26 37.22 -10.85
N PHE A 202 8.35 36.90 -9.55
CA PHE A 202 7.55 37.53 -8.50
C PHE A 202 8.07 38.92 -8.09
N VAL A 203 7.15 39.85 -7.90
CA VAL A 203 7.45 41.19 -7.38
C VAL A 203 7.31 41.17 -5.85
N ARG A 204 8.43 41.18 -5.13
CA ARG A 204 8.47 41.08 -3.64
C ARG A 204 7.47 42.00 -2.92
N ALA A 205 7.35 43.25 -3.35
CA ALA A 205 6.42 44.22 -2.75
C ALA A 205 4.94 43.83 -2.88
N LEU A 206 4.59 43.03 -3.89
CA LEU A 206 3.21 42.57 -4.12
C LEU A 206 2.90 41.25 -3.40
N VAL A 207 3.90 40.42 -3.09
CA VAL A 207 3.73 39.12 -2.42
C VAL A 207 3.93 39.15 -0.91
N HIS A 208 4.71 40.12 -0.41
CA HIS A 208 5.09 40.18 0.99
C HIS A 208 3.86 40.19 1.93
N GLY A 209 3.82 39.26 2.87
CA GLY A 209 2.73 39.14 3.84
C GLY A 209 1.39 38.68 3.26
N LYS A 210 1.36 38.09 2.06
CA LYS A 210 0.14 37.54 1.43
C LYS A 210 0.18 36.01 1.35
N ILE A 211 -1.00 35.41 1.29
CA ILE A 211 -1.15 34.01 0.88
C ILE A 211 -1.25 33.99 -0.65
N VAL A 212 -0.31 33.31 -1.31
CA VAL A 212 -0.26 33.24 -2.78
C VAL A 212 -1.08 32.04 -3.26
N ILE A 213 -1.96 32.27 -4.23
CA ILE A 213 -2.72 31.22 -4.90
C ILE A 213 -1.89 30.71 -6.08
N CYS A 214 -1.42 29.49 -5.97
CA CYS A 214 -0.69 28.74 -6.99
C CYS A 214 -1.62 27.69 -7.63
N THR A 215 -1.32 27.27 -8.84
CA THR A 215 -2.09 26.27 -9.60
C THR A 215 -1.29 24.97 -9.72
N TYR A 216 -1.94 23.83 -9.50
CA TYR A 216 -1.36 22.53 -9.79
C TYR A 216 -1.48 22.26 -11.29
N THR A 217 -0.38 22.44 -12.02
CA THR A 217 -0.29 22.28 -13.47
C THR A 217 0.22 20.89 -13.88
N PHE A 218 0.30 20.62 -15.18
CA PHE A 218 0.78 19.34 -15.73
C PHE A 218 2.26 19.06 -15.38
N ASP A 219 3.01 20.11 -15.03
CA ASP A 219 4.41 20.03 -14.62
C ASP A 219 4.59 19.16 -13.36
N PHE A 220 3.55 19.08 -12.50
CA PHE A 220 3.57 18.20 -11.33
C PHE A 220 3.45 16.71 -11.71
N GLU A 221 2.81 16.39 -12.84
CA GLU A 221 2.73 15.01 -13.35
C GLU A 221 3.97 14.58 -14.11
N SER A 222 4.64 15.52 -14.79
CA SER A 222 5.93 15.28 -15.46
C SER A 222 7.14 15.31 -14.50
N GLU A 223 6.89 15.44 -13.19
CA GLU A 223 7.91 15.54 -12.12
C GLU A 223 8.89 16.72 -12.29
N THR A 224 8.53 17.74 -13.06
CA THR A 224 9.31 18.97 -13.23
C THR A 224 8.93 20.05 -12.21
N ALA A 225 7.72 19.97 -11.63
CA ALA A 225 7.25 20.81 -10.53
C ALA A 225 7.06 20.02 -9.22
N SER A 226 7.20 20.71 -8.09
CA SER A 226 7.19 20.10 -6.76
C SER A 226 6.52 21.03 -5.73
N ILE A 227 5.74 20.46 -4.79
CA ILE A 227 5.11 21.24 -3.71
C ILE A 227 6.18 21.80 -2.75
N ALA A 228 7.30 21.11 -2.57
CA ALA A 228 8.43 21.63 -1.79
C ALA A 228 9.06 22.85 -2.45
N ASN A 229 9.18 22.85 -3.78
CA ASN A 229 9.68 24.01 -4.54
C ASN A 229 8.72 25.19 -4.43
N VAL A 230 7.40 24.94 -4.39
CA VAL A 230 6.42 25.98 -4.05
C VAL A 230 6.71 26.54 -2.66
N ALA A 231 6.83 25.69 -1.64
CA ALA A 231 7.10 26.12 -0.27
C ALA A 231 8.41 26.93 -0.14
N ASP A 232 9.48 26.48 -0.79
CA ASP A 232 10.78 27.18 -0.84
C ASP A 232 10.70 28.52 -1.57
N THR A 233 10.03 28.56 -2.73
CA THR A 233 9.76 29.79 -3.48
C THR A 233 8.99 30.80 -2.63
N ILE A 234 7.89 30.36 -2.01
CA ILE A 234 7.03 31.17 -1.14
C ILE A 234 7.81 31.74 0.05
N GLN A 235 8.69 30.93 0.64
CA GLN A 235 9.60 31.38 1.69
C GLN A 235 10.59 32.44 1.19
N LYS A 236 11.26 32.21 0.05
CA LYS A 236 12.27 33.11 -0.53
C LYS A 236 11.70 34.44 -1.01
N ILE A 237 10.46 34.46 -1.50
CA ILE A 237 9.79 35.70 -1.93
C ILE A 237 9.15 36.47 -0.77
N GLY A 238 9.13 35.91 0.45
CA GLY A 238 8.62 36.57 1.67
C GLY A 238 7.09 36.59 1.79
N ALA A 239 6.41 35.65 1.14
CA ALA A 239 4.96 35.49 1.28
C ALA A 239 4.59 34.86 2.64
N ALA A 240 3.36 35.10 3.10
CA ALA A 240 2.85 34.55 4.36
C ALA A 240 2.50 33.05 4.27
N GLY A 241 2.26 32.55 3.07
CA GLY A 241 1.93 31.16 2.80
C GLY A 241 1.41 30.96 1.38
N PHE A 242 0.91 29.76 1.08
CA PHE A 242 0.34 29.45 -0.23
C PHE A 242 -0.90 28.58 -0.16
N VAL A 243 -1.70 28.63 -1.23
CA VAL A 243 -2.75 27.64 -1.50
C VAL A 243 -2.54 27.12 -2.90
N LEU A 244 -2.46 25.80 -3.04
CA LEU A 244 -2.37 25.13 -4.33
C LEU A 244 -3.77 24.69 -4.76
N THR A 245 -4.29 25.28 -5.84
CA THR A 245 -5.60 24.98 -6.42
C THR A 245 -5.46 24.06 -7.63
N MET A 246 -6.47 23.24 -7.89
CA MET A 246 -6.49 22.40 -9.09
C MET A 246 -6.70 23.21 -10.36
N ASP A 247 -6.01 22.81 -11.42
CA ASP A 247 -6.25 23.31 -12.77
C ASP A 247 -7.49 22.63 -13.37
N PRO A 248 -8.51 23.38 -13.81
CA PRO A 248 -9.70 22.80 -14.45
C PRO A 248 -9.40 21.96 -15.69
N ASP A 249 -8.28 22.20 -16.39
CA ASP A 249 -7.93 21.50 -17.63
C ASP A 249 -7.28 20.12 -17.41
N ILE A 250 -6.85 19.81 -16.19
CA ILE A 250 -6.09 18.58 -15.84
C ILE A 250 -7.01 17.51 -15.22
N GLY A 251 -8.27 17.87 -14.92
CA GLY A 251 -9.23 16.96 -14.29
C GLY A 251 -8.89 16.66 -12.82
N SER A 252 -9.72 15.83 -12.18
CA SER A 252 -9.57 15.48 -10.75
C SER A 252 -8.68 14.24 -10.56
N GLU A 253 -7.40 14.30 -10.95
CA GLU A 253 -6.47 13.25 -10.54
C GLU A 253 -5.99 13.44 -9.10
N LYS A 254 -5.75 12.34 -8.39
CA LYS A 254 -5.27 12.39 -7.00
C LYS A 254 -3.86 12.97 -6.97
N ILE A 255 -3.73 14.17 -6.41
CA ILE A 255 -2.45 14.82 -6.13
C ILE A 255 -1.51 13.88 -5.37
N LYS A 256 -0.39 13.52 -6.00
CA LYS A 256 0.70 12.75 -5.39
C LYS A 256 1.31 13.57 -4.24
N GLY A 257 1.57 12.92 -3.10
CA GLY A 257 2.22 13.58 -1.95
C GLY A 257 1.39 14.63 -1.22
N SER A 258 0.06 14.67 -1.41
CA SER A 258 -0.83 15.71 -0.86
C SER A 258 -0.76 15.92 0.67
N THR A 259 -0.27 14.95 1.44
CA THR A 259 -0.06 15.10 2.89
C THR A 259 1.44 15.11 3.22
N MET A 260 2.06 16.27 3.13
CA MET A 260 3.47 16.49 3.46
C MET A 260 3.65 17.60 4.50
N THR A 261 4.79 17.59 5.19
CA THR A 261 5.18 18.68 6.11
C THR A 261 5.70 19.87 5.35
N LEU A 262 5.14 21.05 5.63
CA LEU A 262 5.49 22.29 4.95
C LEU A 262 6.27 23.21 5.88
N SER A 263 7.29 23.87 5.36
CA SER A 263 8.11 24.87 6.08
C SER A 263 7.39 26.21 6.28
N VAL A 264 6.41 26.50 5.42
CA VAL A 264 5.54 27.68 5.45
C VAL A 264 4.07 27.27 5.57
N PRO A 265 3.17 28.15 6.06
CA PRO A 265 1.73 27.94 5.97
C PRO A 265 1.32 27.59 4.54
N GLY A 266 0.67 26.44 4.37
CA GLY A 266 0.33 25.94 3.04
C GLY A 266 -0.83 24.95 3.09
N LEU A 267 -1.66 24.98 2.05
CA LEU A 267 -2.81 24.12 1.88
C LEU A 267 -2.93 23.69 0.41
N ILE A 268 -3.26 22.43 0.18
CA ILE A 268 -3.56 21.91 -1.15
C ILE A 268 -5.05 21.61 -1.20
N LEU A 269 -5.78 22.26 -2.12
CA LEU A 269 -7.20 22.03 -2.31
C LEU A 269 -7.41 20.92 -3.33
N ASN A 270 -7.81 19.74 -2.85
CA ASN A 270 -8.00 18.55 -3.69
C ASN A 270 -9.38 18.51 -4.38
N SER A 271 -10.20 19.55 -4.25
CA SER A 271 -11.55 19.63 -4.84
C SER A 271 -11.56 20.74 -5.89
N MET A 272 -12.11 20.43 -7.06
CA MET A 272 -12.30 21.40 -8.14
C MET A 272 -13.33 22.46 -7.72
N GLU A 273 -14.38 22.05 -7.01
CA GLU A 273 -15.41 22.95 -6.49
C GLU A 273 -14.81 23.96 -5.50
N ALA A 274 -14.00 23.48 -4.56
CA ALA A 274 -13.31 24.34 -3.59
C ALA A 274 -12.28 25.26 -4.26
N SER A 275 -11.54 24.76 -5.25
CA SER A 275 -10.56 25.53 -6.03
C SER A 275 -11.23 26.66 -6.80
N THR A 276 -12.33 26.37 -7.49
CA THR A 276 -13.13 27.35 -8.24
C THR A 276 -13.75 28.38 -7.31
N ALA A 277 -14.38 27.96 -6.21
CA ALA A 277 -14.99 28.88 -5.25
C ALA A 277 -13.97 29.82 -4.59
N LEU A 278 -12.76 29.33 -4.27
CA LEU A 278 -11.66 30.18 -3.79
C LEU A 278 -11.26 31.23 -4.84
N ARG A 279 -11.15 30.83 -6.11
CA ARG A 279 -10.78 31.71 -7.22
C ARG A 279 -11.85 32.78 -7.48
N GLU A 280 -13.12 32.40 -7.43
CA GLU A 280 -14.25 33.34 -7.53
C GLU A 280 -14.26 34.35 -6.39
N TYR A 281 -14.07 33.89 -5.14
CA TYR A 281 -13.94 34.79 -3.99
C TYR A 281 -12.79 35.77 -4.18
N TYR A 282 -11.61 35.28 -4.56
CA TYR A 282 -10.45 36.12 -4.84
C TYR A 282 -10.73 37.18 -5.90
N ASN A 283 -11.30 36.79 -7.04
CA ASN A 283 -11.62 37.70 -8.14
C ASN A 283 -12.66 38.75 -7.73
N SER A 284 -13.70 38.36 -6.98
CA SER A 284 -14.77 39.27 -6.51
C SER A 284 -14.28 40.38 -5.58
N LYS A 285 -13.14 40.17 -4.90
CA LYS A 285 -12.54 41.12 -3.95
C LYS A 285 -11.25 41.77 -4.48
N THR A 286 -10.84 41.45 -5.69
CA THR A 286 -9.64 42.04 -6.31
C THR A 286 -10.05 43.19 -7.21
N LEU A 287 -9.56 44.39 -6.91
CA LEU A 287 -9.79 45.55 -7.78
C LEU A 287 -8.81 45.50 -8.94
N ARG A 288 -9.31 45.55 -10.18
CA ARG A 288 -8.52 45.50 -11.40
C ARG A 288 -8.61 46.81 -12.19
N SER A 289 -7.54 47.15 -12.90
CA SER A 289 -7.53 48.25 -13.87
C SER A 289 -8.33 47.90 -15.12
N ARG A 290 -8.55 48.89 -16.00
CA ARG A 290 -9.14 48.66 -17.34
C ARG A 290 -8.34 47.67 -18.20
N SER A 291 -7.04 47.53 -17.93
CA SER A 291 -6.14 46.58 -18.61
C SER A 291 -6.07 45.22 -17.91
N GLY A 292 -6.95 44.95 -16.93
CA GLY A 292 -7.00 43.68 -16.19
C GLY A 292 -5.99 43.54 -15.05
N LYS A 293 -5.09 44.50 -14.84
CA LYS A 293 -4.02 44.42 -13.82
C LYS A 293 -4.60 44.60 -12.41
N ALA A 294 -4.24 43.74 -11.47
CA ALA A 294 -4.62 43.89 -10.06
C ALA A 294 -4.01 45.17 -9.46
N ILE A 295 -4.87 46.00 -8.85
CA ILE A 295 -4.53 47.26 -8.17
C ILE A 295 -4.58 47.06 -6.64
N SER A 296 -5.54 46.27 -6.15
CA SER A 296 -5.73 46.05 -4.72
C SER A 296 -6.24 44.64 -4.42
N PHE A 297 -5.63 44.01 -3.42
CA PHE A 297 -5.91 42.65 -2.96
C PHE A 297 -6.72 42.71 -1.66
N ARG A 298 -8.06 42.67 -1.74
CA ARG A 298 -8.95 42.76 -0.56
C ARG A 298 -9.50 41.41 -0.10
N ALA A 299 -9.34 40.36 -0.91
CA ALA A 299 -9.61 39.00 -0.49
C ALA A 299 -8.69 38.65 0.68
N THR A 300 -9.21 38.02 1.72
CA THR A 300 -8.39 37.60 2.86
C THR A 300 -8.70 36.16 3.24
N ALA A 301 -7.72 35.47 3.82
CA ALA A 301 -7.89 34.11 4.30
C ALA A 301 -6.91 33.78 5.45
N ARG A 302 -7.22 32.70 6.17
CA ARG A 302 -6.31 32.06 7.12
C ARG A 302 -6.25 30.56 6.85
N ILE A 303 -5.05 29.98 6.92
CA ILE A 303 -4.83 28.54 6.86
C ILE A 303 -4.78 28.02 8.30
N LEU A 304 -5.46 26.90 8.58
CA LEU A 304 -5.51 26.29 9.91
C LEU A 304 -4.27 25.42 10.16
N ASP A 305 -4.08 25.00 11.41
CA ASP A 305 -3.02 24.04 11.73
C ASP A 305 -3.47 22.62 11.34
N GLY A 306 -2.86 22.08 10.27
CA GLY A 306 -3.15 20.74 9.78
C GLY A 306 -2.39 19.62 10.49
N ARG A 307 -1.51 19.93 11.45
CA ARG A 307 -0.55 18.95 12.00
C ARG A 307 -1.14 18.07 13.10
N GLN A 308 -2.27 18.46 13.67
CA GLN A 308 -2.94 17.65 14.69
C GLN A 308 -3.70 16.51 14.02
N ALA A 309 -3.34 15.27 14.39
CA ALA A 309 -4.06 14.10 13.95
C ALA A 309 -5.45 14.02 14.61
N SER A 310 -6.44 13.65 13.82
CA SER A 310 -7.76 13.22 14.29
C SER A 310 -7.93 11.73 13.96
N TYR A 311 -8.61 10.99 14.83
CA TYR A 311 -8.88 9.57 14.64
C TYR A 311 -10.36 9.39 14.40
N THR A 312 -10.72 9.04 13.17
CA THR A 312 -12.13 8.97 12.75
C THR A 312 -12.83 7.72 13.27
N ARG A 313 -12.08 6.74 13.79
CA ARG A 313 -12.56 5.39 14.10
C ARG A 313 -13.26 4.69 12.93
N GLN A 314 -13.02 5.16 11.71
CA GLN A 314 -13.53 4.53 10.50
C GLN A 314 -12.73 3.25 10.23
N ASP A 315 -13.39 2.30 9.60
CA ASP A 315 -12.74 1.06 9.20
C ASP A 315 -11.67 1.32 8.14
N PRO A 316 -10.58 0.55 8.16
CA PRO A 316 -9.56 0.65 7.13
C PRO A 316 -10.16 0.24 5.78
N VAL A 317 -9.69 0.91 4.73
CA VAL A 317 -10.12 0.69 3.35
C VAL A 317 -8.89 0.32 2.53
N VAL A 318 -9.02 -0.62 1.58
CA VAL A 318 -7.94 -0.91 0.62
C VAL A 318 -7.61 0.37 -0.14
N ALA A 319 -6.35 0.79 -0.12
CA ALA A 319 -5.92 2.02 -0.76
C ALA A 319 -6.06 1.91 -2.28
N SER A 320 -6.44 3.01 -2.95
CA SER A 320 -6.67 2.99 -4.40
C SER A 320 -5.43 2.56 -5.18
N TYR A 321 -4.24 3.00 -4.75
CA TYR A 321 -2.98 2.65 -5.40
C TYR A 321 -2.57 1.19 -5.17
N SER A 322 -3.09 0.51 -4.15
CA SER A 322 -2.68 -0.87 -3.86
C SER A 322 -2.99 -1.76 -5.05
N SER A 323 -1.97 -2.42 -5.62
CA SER A 323 -2.15 -3.34 -6.74
C SER A 323 -3.12 -4.48 -6.39
N ARG A 324 -3.88 -4.92 -7.41
CA ARG A 324 -4.97 -5.92 -7.29
C ARG A 324 -4.64 -7.18 -8.07
N GLY A 325 -5.14 -8.31 -7.58
CA GLY A 325 -5.23 -9.54 -8.34
C GLY A 325 -6.25 -9.46 -9.50
N PRO A 326 -6.55 -10.58 -10.17
CA PRO A 326 -5.93 -11.90 -10.02
C PRO A 326 -4.44 -11.89 -10.37
N ASP A 327 -3.74 -12.93 -9.90
CA ASP A 327 -2.35 -13.17 -10.28
C ASP A 327 -2.24 -13.65 -11.72
N VAL A 328 -1.09 -13.43 -12.36
CA VAL A 328 -0.85 -13.75 -13.77
C VAL A 328 0.29 -14.75 -13.92
N ASN A 329 0.09 -15.71 -14.81
CA ASN A 329 1.08 -16.71 -15.18
C ASN A 329 2.13 -16.17 -16.15
N ASN A 330 1.79 -15.26 -17.06
CA ASN A 330 2.71 -14.84 -18.13
C ASN A 330 2.39 -13.42 -18.63
N ALA A 331 3.20 -12.93 -19.58
CA ALA A 331 3.04 -11.62 -20.19
C ALA A 331 1.77 -11.48 -21.06
N GLN A 332 1.08 -12.59 -21.37
CA GLN A 332 -0.21 -12.62 -22.06
C GLN A 332 -1.40 -12.41 -21.11
N LEU A 333 -1.13 -12.21 -19.80
CA LEU A 333 -2.14 -12.02 -18.76
C LEU A 333 -3.01 -13.25 -18.49
N ASP A 334 -2.53 -14.45 -18.83
CA ASP A 334 -3.20 -15.68 -18.45
C ASP A 334 -3.23 -15.80 -16.92
N THR A 335 -4.41 -15.91 -16.33
CA THR A 335 -4.53 -15.88 -14.86
C THR A 335 -4.09 -17.17 -14.18
N ALA A 336 -3.46 -17.06 -13.02
CA ALA A 336 -2.93 -18.19 -12.26
C ALA A 336 -3.90 -18.68 -11.17
N ASP A 337 -3.80 -19.97 -10.83
CA ASP A 337 -4.50 -20.64 -9.72
C ASP A 337 -3.89 -20.27 -8.34
N VAL A 338 -3.49 -19.01 -8.14
CA VAL A 338 -2.88 -18.50 -6.90
C VAL A 338 -3.57 -17.21 -6.48
N LEU A 339 -3.90 -17.10 -5.19
CA LEU A 339 -4.46 -15.86 -4.64
C LEU A 339 -3.35 -14.84 -4.41
N LYS A 340 -3.50 -13.67 -5.03
CA LYS A 340 -2.70 -12.47 -4.75
C LYS A 340 -3.61 -11.23 -4.65
N PRO A 341 -3.31 -10.28 -3.74
CA PRO A 341 -2.27 -10.35 -2.69
C PRO A 341 -2.60 -11.42 -1.63
N ASN A 342 -1.67 -11.73 -0.72
CA ASN A 342 -1.90 -12.72 0.33
C ASN A 342 -2.64 -12.13 1.52
N ILE A 343 -2.28 -10.91 1.92
CA ILE A 343 -2.79 -10.24 3.12
C ILE A 343 -2.70 -8.72 2.96
N MET A 344 -3.41 -7.98 3.81
CA MET A 344 -3.40 -6.52 3.85
C MET A 344 -2.83 -5.99 5.18
N ALA A 345 -2.12 -4.87 5.12
CA ALA A 345 -1.62 -4.14 6.29
C ALA A 345 -1.67 -2.61 6.07
N PRO A 346 -1.54 -1.79 7.13
CA PRO A 346 -1.49 -0.34 7.02
C PRO A 346 -0.35 0.14 6.10
N GLY A 347 -0.70 0.84 5.03
CA GLY A 347 0.28 1.33 4.05
C GLY A 347 0.14 2.80 3.69
N SER A 348 -0.92 3.48 4.12
CA SER A 348 -1.16 4.89 3.77
C SER A 348 -0.83 5.82 4.93
N LEU A 349 -0.06 6.86 4.65
CA LEU A 349 0.35 7.91 5.60
C LEU A 349 0.97 7.31 6.87
N ILE A 350 2.04 6.55 6.70
CA ILE A 350 2.81 5.92 7.77
C ILE A 350 4.01 6.78 8.13
N TRP A 351 4.10 7.14 9.41
CA TRP A 351 5.27 7.82 9.99
C TRP A 351 6.34 6.79 10.30
N ALA A 352 7.54 6.97 9.80
CA ALA A 352 8.70 6.17 10.20
C ALA A 352 10.00 6.97 9.96
N SER A 353 11.13 6.41 10.39
CA SER A 353 12.42 7.10 10.31
C SER A 353 12.81 7.43 8.87
N TRP A 354 13.61 8.48 8.73
CA TRP A 354 14.08 8.98 7.46
C TRP A 354 15.49 9.55 7.64
N SER A 355 16.26 9.57 6.56
CA SER A 355 17.61 10.16 6.59
C SER A 355 17.54 11.66 6.29
N PRO A 356 18.10 12.56 7.13
CA PRO A 356 18.18 13.99 6.81
C PRO A 356 18.99 14.30 5.55
N THR A 357 19.93 13.42 5.20
CA THR A 357 20.81 13.55 4.03
C THR A 357 20.25 12.84 2.78
N SER A 358 18.98 12.46 2.81
CA SER A 358 18.30 11.81 1.71
C SER A 358 18.27 12.72 0.45
N GLU A 359 18.92 12.31 -0.63
CA GLU A 359 19.01 13.06 -1.91
C GLU A 359 17.84 12.86 -2.90
N GLY A 360 16.89 11.97 -2.59
CA GLY A 360 15.99 11.34 -3.57
C GLY A 360 14.51 11.64 -3.33
N ASP A 361 14.22 12.41 -2.28
CA ASP A 361 12.94 13.06 -2.07
C ASP A 361 13.22 14.47 -1.53
N GLN A 362 13.08 15.48 -2.39
CA GLN A 362 13.29 16.89 -2.01
C GLN A 362 12.26 17.36 -0.98
N TYR A 363 11.12 16.66 -0.83
CA TYR A 363 10.03 16.99 0.08
C TYR A 363 10.37 16.72 1.56
N ILE A 364 11.37 15.88 1.85
CA ILE A 364 11.67 15.37 3.20
C ILE A 364 13.11 15.67 3.61
N LYS A 365 13.82 16.49 2.84
CA LYS A 365 15.21 16.85 3.08
C LYS A 365 15.39 17.50 4.46
N GLY A 366 16.40 17.05 5.19
CA GLY A 366 16.71 17.55 6.53
C GLY A 366 15.84 17.00 7.67
N GLN A 367 14.88 16.11 7.39
CA GLN A 367 14.01 15.52 8.43
C GLN A 367 14.46 14.13 8.85
N ASN A 368 14.28 13.81 10.13
CA ASN A 368 14.56 12.48 10.70
C ASN A 368 13.39 11.49 10.53
N PHE A 369 12.22 11.97 10.10
CA PHE A 369 11.02 11.18 9.91
C PHE A 369 10.26 11.62 8.67
N ALA A 370 9.59 10.66 8.04
CA ALA A 370 8.81 10.87 6.83
C ALA A 370 7.41 10.27 6.97
N LEU A 371 6.41 10.94 6.40
CA LEU A 371 5.05 10.42 6.26
C LEU A 371 4.86 9.92 4.83
N LEU A 372 4.85 8.60 4.65
CA LEU A 372 4.83 7.98 3.31
C LEU A 372 3.65 7.04 3.12
N SER A 373 3.29 6.82 1.85
CA SER A 373 2.25 5.87 1.46
C SER A 373 2.76 4.90 0.42
N GLY A 374 2.32 3.64 0.50
CA GLY A 374 2.65 2.59 -0.46
C GLY A 374 2.51 1.20 0.13
N THR A 375 2.40 0.19 -0.73
CA THR A 375 2.58 -1.22 -0.32
C THR A 375 3.98 -1.45 0.25
N SER A 376 4.95 -0.61 -0.13
CA SER A 376 6.27 -0.54 0.51
C SER A 376 6.22 -0.29 2.02
N MET A 377 5.21 0.43 2.54
CA MET A 377 5.02 0.70 3.96
C MET A 377 4.18 -0.39 4.64
N ALA A 378 3.27 -1.05 3.91
CA ALA A 378 2.51 -2.19 4.42
C ALA A 378 3.38 -3.43 4.64
N THR A 379 4.31 -3.69 3.72
CA THR A 379 5.25 -4.83 3.74
C THR A 379 6.01 -4.98 5.07
N PRO A 380 6.71 -3.95 5.60
CA PRO A 380 7.46 -4.06 6.85
C PRO A 380 6.57 -4.28 8.08
N HIS A 381 5.29 -3.88 8.06
CA HIS A 381 4.37 -4.25 9.15
C HIS A 381 4.22 -5.77 9.24
N ILE A 382 3.98 -6.43 8.10
CA ILE A 382 3.88 -7.90 8.03
C ILE A 382 5.21 -8.56 8.39
N ALA A 383 6.35 -8.01 7.94
CA ALA A 383 7.66 -8.54 8.29
C ALA A 383 7.93 -8.51 9.80
N GLY A 384 7.64 -7.39 10.48
CA GLY A 384 7.82 -7.31 11.93
C GLY A 384 6.82 -8.20 12.70
N ILE A 385 5.57 -8.30 12.26
CA ILE A 385 4.60 -9.23 12.87
C ILE A 385 5.06 -10.68 12.69
N ALA A 386 5.58 -11.03 11.52
CA ALA A 386 6.15 -12.35 11.28
C ALA A 386 7.36 -12.63 12.18
N ALA A 387 8.16 -11.62 12.55
CA ALA A 387 9.27 -11.76 13.48
C ALA A 387 8.76 -12.14 14.88
N LEU A 388 7.69 -11.48 15.36
CA LEU A 388 7.05 -11.84 16.64
C LEU A 388 6.47 -13.27 16.61
N ILE A 389 5.85 -13.67 15.50
CA ILE A 389 5.33 -15.04 15.35
C ILE A 389 6.50 -16.04 15.35
N LYS A 390 7.61 -15.73 14.68
CA LYS A 390 8.83 -16.57 14.64
C LYS A 390 9.48 -16.69 16.02
N GLU A 391 9.53 -15.61 16.80
CA GLU A 391 10.01 -15.62 18.18
C GLU A 391 9.17 -16.58 19.04
N ARG A 392 7.84 -16.51 18.92
CA ARG A 392 6.94 -17.42 19.65
C ARG A 392 7.01 -18.86 19.14
N HIS A 393 7.21 -19.04 17.83
CA HIS A 393 7.23 -20.34 17.15
C HIS A 393 8.51 -20.55 16.33
N PRO A 394 9.68 -20.76 16.96
CA PRO A 394 10.98 -20.75 16.26
C PRO A 394 11.11 -21.83 15.16
N ARG A 395 10.38 -22.94 15.31
CA ARG A 395 10.42 -24.07 14.37
C ARG A 395 9.43 -23.96 13.21
N TRP A 396 8.61 -22.92 13.17
CA TRP A 396 7.68 -22.74 12.06
C TRP A 396 8.42 -22.38 10.78
N SER A 397 8.04 -23.06 9.70
CA SER A 397 8.47 -22.75 8.33
C SER A 397 7.83 -21.45 7.84
N PRO A 398 8.40 -20.79 6.82
CA PRO A 398 7.79 -19.63 6.17
C PRO A 398 6.30 -19.79 5.87
N ALA A 399 5.93 -20.90 5.21
CA ALA A 399 4.54 -21.20 4.87
C ALA A 399 3.60 -21.31 6.09
N ALA A 400 4.12 -21.76 7.25
CA ALA A 400 3.34 -21.86 8.48
C ALA A 400 3.05 -20.48 9.07
N ILE A 401 4.04 -19.57 9.05
CA ILE A 401 3.90 -18.19 9.50
C ILE A 401 2.93 -17.43 8.58
N THR A 402 3.11 -17.53 7.26
CA THR A 402 2.16 -16.98 6.28
C THR A 402 0.75 -17.54 6.50
N SER A 403 0.62 -18.84 6.75
CA SER A 403 -0.67 -19.45 7.02
C SER A 403 -1.33 -18.90 8.27
N ALA A 404 -0.59 -18.73 9.37
CA ALA A 404 -1.13 -18.20 10.60
C ALA A 404 -1.66 -16.77 10.40
N MET A 405 -0.90 -15.93 9.71
CA MET A 405 -1.29 -14.57 9.36
C MET A 405 -2.54 -14.52 8.46
N MET A 406 -2.59 -15.34 7.40
CA MET A 406 -3.72 -15.34 6.46
C MET A 406 -5.00 -15.87 7.11
N THR A 407 -4.93 -17.01 7.80
CA THR A 407 -6.14 -17.70 8.32
C THR A 407 -6.83 -16.96 9.46
N THR A 408 -6.13 -16.03 10.11
CA THR A 408 -6.62 -15.24 11.25
C THR A 408 -6.89 -13.78 10.89
N ALA A 409 -6.68 -13.40 9.63
CA ALA A 409 -6.92 -12.05 9.16
C ALA A 409 -8.40 -11.66 9.22
N ASP A 410 -8.65 -10.38 9.48
CA ASP A 410 -9.99 -9.83 9.59
C ASP A 410 -10.48 -9.32 8.23
N VAL A 411 -11.64 -9.78 7.79
CA VAL A 411 -12.32 -9.33 6.56
C VAL A 411 -13.38 -8.25 6.82
N THR A 412 -13.67 -8.01 8.09
CA THR A 412 -14.59 -6.98 8.58
C THR A 412 -13.83 -5.94 9.39
N GLY A 413 -14.27 -4.70 9.33
CA GLY A 413 -13.78 -3.64 10.20
C GLY A 413 -14.31 -3.77 11.63
N ARG A 414 -13.97 -2.80 12.47
CA ARG A 414 -14.43 -2.70 13.87
C ARG A 414 -15.94 -2.53 13.98
N SER A 415 -16.58 -1.94 12.96
CA SER A 415 -18.04 -1.81 12.90
C SER A 415 -18.76 -3.14 12.63
N GLY A 416 -18.03 -4.23 12.33
CA GLY A 416 -18.58 -5.49 11.87
C GLY A 416 -18.97 -5.49 10.39
N THR A 417 -18.79 -4.36 9.69
CA THR A 417 -19.04 -4.27 8.25
C THR A 417 -17.87 -4.82 7.44
N PRO A 418 -18.12 -5.35 6.21
CA PRO A 418 -17.04 -5.76 5.32
C PRO A 418 -16.07 -4.63 5.02
N ILE A 419 -14.78 -4.94 4.99
CA ILE A 419 -13.76 -3.98 4.54
C ILE A 419 -14.09 -3.55 3.11
N LEU A 420 -13.94 -2.26 2.84
CA LEU A 420 -14.17 -1.67 1.52
C LEU A 420 -12.84 -1.48 0.78
N ALA A 421 -12.91 -1.34 -0.53
CA ALA A 421 -11.80 -0.98 -1.40
C ALA A 421 -12.07 0.33 -2.13
N GLN A 422 -11.07 1.20 -2.18
CA GLN A 422 -11.11 2.40 -3.02
C GLN A 422 -10.94 1.99 -4.48
N GLN A 423 -11.97 2.27 -5.27
CA GLN A 423 -11.96 2.23 -6.73
C GLN A 423 -11.78 3.65 -7.27
N SER A 424 -11.70 3.85 -8.60
CA SER A 424 -11.39 5.16 -9.19
C SER A 424 -12.32 6.28 -8.69
N ASN A 425 -13.64 6.03 -8.60
CA ASN A 425 -14.63 7.05 -8.24
C ASN A 425 -15.56 6.67 -7.08
N GLN A 426 -15.36 5.52 -6.43
CA GLN A 426 -16.25 5.03 -5.39
C GLN A 426 -15.59 4.04 -4.43
N LEU A 427 -16.28 3.74 -3.33
CA LEU A 427 -15.98 2.62 -2.45
C LEU A 427 -16.85 1.42 -2.84
N ALA A 428 -16.25 0.24 -2.88
CA ALA A 428 -16.96 -1.02 -3.10
C ALA A 428 -16.52 -2.05 -2.03
N PRO A 429 -17.32 -3.09 -1.72
CA PRO A 429 -16.87 -4.19 -0.88
C PRO A 429 -15.56 -4.77 -1.43
N ALA A 430 -14.56 -4.94 -0.56
CA ALA A 430 -13.28 -5.50 -0.95
C ALA A 430 -13.43 -7.00 -1.23
N THR A 431 -12.80 -7.43 -2.31
CA THR A 431 -12.70 -8.83 -2.72
C THR A 431 -11.38 -9.45 -2.23
N PRO A 432 -11.25 -10.79 -2.25
CA PRO A 432 -9.97 -11.45 -2.06
C PRO A 432 -8.83 -10.94 -2.97
N PHE A 433 -9.12 -10.42 -4.17
CA PHE A 433 -8.10 -9.82 -5.03
C PHE A 433 -7.68 -8.40 -4.62
N ASP A 434 -8.39 -7.79 -3.68
CA ASP A 434 -8.04 -6.47 -3.15
C ASP A 434 -7.22 -6.58 -1.84
N LEU A 435 -7.62 -7.48 -0.94
CA LEU A 435 -7.06 -7.60 0.42
C LEU A 435 -6.48 -8.97 0.77
N GLY A 436 -6.50 -9.93 -0.16
CA GLY A 436 -6.08 -11.30 0.09
C GLY A 436 -6.99 -12.02 1.08
N ALA A 437 -6.41 -12.49 2.18
CA ALA A 437 -7.17 -13.12 3.25
C ALA A 437 -7.82 -12.11 4.23
N GLY A 438 -7.39 -10.85 4.24
CA GLY A 438 -7.91 -9.84 5.16
C GLY A 438 -6.84 -8.87 5.67
N LEU A 439 -7.24 -7.99 6.57
CA LEU A 439 -6.33 -7.18 7.39
C LEU A 439 -5.65 -8.06 8.44
N ILE A 440 -4.33 -7.96 8.56
CA ILE A 440 -3.57 -8.70 9.56
C ILE A 440 -4.08 -8.46 11.00
N ASN A 441 -4.27 -9.54 11.75
CA ASN A 441 -4.55 -9.53 13.19
C ASN A 441 -3.39 -10.20 13.94
N PRO A 442 -2.42 -9.43 14.48
CA PRO A 442 -1.23 -9.99 15.10
C PRO A 442 -1.54 -10.90 16.29
N SER A 443 -2.49 -10.50 17.13
CA SER A 443 -2.85 -11.22 18.35
C SER A 443 -3.41 -12.61 18.05
N ARG A 444 -4.25 -12.73 17.01
CA ARG A 444 -4.80 -14.02 16.58
C ARG A 444 -3.79 -14.86 15.81
N ALA A 445 -2.90 -14.23 15.03
CA ALA A 445 -1.89 -14.94 14.25
C ALA A 445 -0.84 -15.67 15.11
N ILE A 446 -0.66 -15.27 16.37
CA ILE A 446 0.20 -15.97 17.33
C ILE A 446 -0.36 -17.35 17.72
N ASP A 447 -1.68 -17.51 17.76
CA ASP A 447 -2.33 -18.80 18.04
C ASP A 447 -3.49 -19.04 17.06
N PRO A 448 -3.18 -19.52 15.84
CA PRO A 448 -4.16 -19.64 14.76
C PRO A 448 -5.02 -20.90 14.88
N GLY A 449 -4.74 -21.83 15.81
CA GLY A 449 -5.36 -23.15 15.89
C GLY A 449 -4.92 -24.11 14.77
N LEU A 450 -5.21 -23.78 13.50
CA LEU A 450 -4.78 -24.57 12.33
C LEU A 450 -3.86 -23.79 11.39
N ILE A 451 -2.87 -24.49 10.83
CA ILE A 451 -2.02 -23.97 9.75
C ILE A 451 -1.93 -24.93 8.56
N PHE A 452 -1.65 -24.35 7.40
CA PHE A 452 -1.39 -25.03 6.14
C PHE A 452 0.12 -25.03 5.88
N LYS A 453 0.73 -26.22 5.92
CA LYS A 453 2.19 -26.37 5.74
C LYS A 453 2.51 -26.63 4.27
N ALA A 454 3.48 -25.90 3.73
CA ALA A 454 4.11 -26.18 2.44
C ALA A 454 5.63 -26.39 2.63
N LYS A 455 6.25 -27.10 1.67
CA LYS A 455 7.68 -27.40 1.64
C LYS A 455 8.17 -27.22 0.21
N PHE A 456 9.48 -27.11 0.02
CA PHE A 456 10.11 -26.95 -1.30
C PHE A 456 9.56 -27.90 -2.38
N LYS A 457 9.40 -29.19 -2.08
CA LYS A 457 8.82 -30.16 -3.02
C LYS A 457 7.41 -29.82 -3.51
N HIS A 458 6.60 -29.12 -2.70
CA HIS A 458 5.25 -28.71 -3.10
C HIS A 458 5.31 -27.51 -4.04
N TYR A 459 6.27 -26.60 -3.88
CA TYR A 459 6.50 -25.50 -4.83
C TYR A 459 7.08 -26.00 -6.16
N VAL A 460 7.95 -27.01 -6.14
CA VAL A 460 8.39 -27.68 -7.38
C VAL A 460 7.21 -28.35 -8.09
N LEU A 461 6.34 -29.05 -7.35
CA LEU A 461 5.12 -29.61 -7.90
C LEU A 461 4.20 -28.55 -8.50
N PHE A 462 4.07 -27.39 -7.85
CA PHE A 462 3.33 -26.25 -8.39
C PHE A 462 3.91 -25.81 -9.73
N LEU A 463 5.24 -25.57 -9.81
CA LEU A 463 5.91 -25.17 -11.05
C LEU A 463 5.70 -26.18 -12.19
N CYS A 464 5.74 -27.47 -11.89
CA CYS A 464 5.45 -28.55 -12.84
C CYS A 464 4.00 -28.59 -13.34
N SER A 465 3.08 -27.92 -12.64
CA SER A 465 1.66 -27.84 -12.97
C SER A 465 1.27 -26.55 -13.69
N VAL A 466 2.20 -25.59 -13.82
CA VAL A 466 1.95 -24.30 -14.46
C VAL A 466 1.76 -24.49 -15.98
N PRO A 467 0.65 -24.01 -16.56
CA PRO A 467 0.46 -24.05 -18.01
C PRO A 467 1.59 -23.33 -18.76
N GLY A 468 2.10 -23.95 -19.83
CA GLY A 468 3.20 -23.41 -20.63
C GLY A 468 4.61 -23.64 -20.06
N VAL A 469 4.74 -24.21 -18.86
CA VAL A 469 6.04 -24.54 -18.25
C VAL A 469 6.40 -26.00 -18.52
N ASP A 470 7.54 -26.23 -19.18
CA ASP A 470 8.06 -27.57 -19.44
C ASP A 470 9.00 -28.07 -18.32
N GLU A 471 9.14 -29.40 -18.22
CA GLU A 471 9.97 -30.04 -17.19
C GLU A 471 11.46 -29.62 -17.28
N MET A 472 11.99 -29.39 -18.48
CA MET A 472 13.39 -28.98 -18.64
C MET A 472 13.62 -27.57 -18.11
N SER A 473 12.66 -26.66 -18.30
CA SER A 473 12.67 -25.32 -17.69
C SER A 473 12.66 -25.40 -16.17
N VAL A 474 11.79 -26.22 -15.58
CA VAL A 474 11.78 -26.45 -14.11
C VAL A 474 13.11 -27.03 -13.65
N ARG A 475 13.61 -28.09 -14.30
CA ARG A 475 14.88 -28.73 -13.94
C ARG A 475 16.06 -27.78 -14.02
N ARG A 476 16.09 -26.89 -15.02
CA ARG A 476 17.11 -25.85 -15.15
C ARG A 476 17.02 -24.82 -14.02
N ALA A 477 15.80 -24.43 -13.64
CA ALA A 477 15.56 -23.38 -12.66
C ALA A 477 15.79 -23.85 -11.20
N VAL A 478 15.30 -25.04 -10.83
CA VAL A 478 15.35 -25.55 -9.45
C VAL A 478 16.35 -26.68 -9.22
N GLY A 479 16.99 -27.20 -10.28
CA GLY A 479 17.97 -28.29 -10.22
C GLY A 479 17.35 -29.69 -10.06
N VAL A 480 16.03 -29.80 -9.92
CA VAL A 480 15.30 -31.08 -9.75
C VAL A 480 14.19 -31.20 -10.79
N GLY A 481 13.99 -32.41 -11.31
CA GLY A 481 12.94 -32.70 -12.29
C GLY A 481 11.54 -32.84 -11.69
N CYS A 482 10.54 -32.92 -12.55
CA CYS A 482 9.16 -33.09 -12.14
C CYS A 482 8.90 -34.55 -11.71
N PRO A 483 8.09 -34.80 -10.65
CA PRO A 483 7.79 -36.17 -10.24
C PRO A 483 7.02 -36.97 -11.31
N ASN A 484 7.37 -38.24 -11.49
CA ASN A 484 6.71 -39.12 -12.45
C ASN A 484 5.21 -39.33 -12.13
N LYS A 485 4.35 -39.10 -13.14
CA LYS A 485 2.90 -39.42 -13.21
C LYS A 485 2.08 -39.19 -11.92
N LYS A 486 1.76 -37.93 -11.64
CA LYS A 486 0.41 -37.52 -11.16
C LYS A 486 0.06 -36.17 -11.80
N LYS A 487 -1.17 -36.03 -12.32
CA LYS A 487 -1.73 -34.72 -12.70
C LYS A 487 -2.01 -33.95 -11.41
N ALA A 488 -1.06 -33.15 -10.94
CA ALA A 488 -1.29 -32.14 -9.93
C ALA A 488 -1.74 -30.85 -10.63
N TRP A 489 -2.56 -30.06 -9.96
CA TRP A 489 -2.93 -28.73 -10.42
C TRP A 489 -2.22 -27.67 -9.57
N CYS A 490 -2.01 -26.48 -10.13
CA CYS A 490 -1.50 -25.33 -9.37
C CYS A 490 -2.34 -25.08 -8.10
N SER A 491 -3.66 -25.24 -8.20
CA SER A 491 -4.62 -25.14 -7.10
C SER A 491 -4.46 -26.19 -5.99
N ASP A 492 -3.69 -27.26 -6.20
CA ASP A 492 -3.40 -28.29 -5.18
C ASP A 492 -2.29 -27.86 -4.19
N LEU A 493 -1.63 -26.73 -4.43
CA LEU A 493 -0.66 -26.20 -3.47
C LEU A 493 -1.35 -25.95 -2.12
N ASN A 494 -0.74 -26.45 -1.03
CA ASN A 494 -1.33 -26.40 0.31
C ASN A 494 -1.20 -25.02 0.97
N THR A 495 -1.85 -24.02 0.39
CA THR A 495 -1.99 -22.65 0.90
C THR A 495 -3.36 -22.44 1.55
N PRO A 496 -3.49 -21.44 2.45
CA PRO A 496 -4.76 -21.09 3.10
C PRO A 496 -5.69 -20.28 2.17
N SER A 497 -5.80 -20.68 0.90
CA SER A 497 -6.75 -20.13 -0.08
C SER A 497 -7.01 -21.15 -1.18
N VAL A 498 -8.09 -20.97 -1.94
CA VAL A 498 -8.34 -21.72 -3.19
C VAL A 498 -8.69 -20.73 -4.29
N THR A 499 -7.83 -20.64 -5.29
CA THR A 499 -8.08 -19.87 -6.51
C THR A 499 -8.18 -20.85 -7.68
N ILE A 500 -9.26 -20.77 -8.46
CA ILE A 500 -9.46 -21.51 -9.70
C ILE A 500 -9.68 -20.50 -10.82
N SER A 501 -8.68 -20.32 -11.67
CA SER A 501 -8.70 -19.35 -12.76
C SER A 501 -9.59 -19.76 -13.93
N ASN A 502 -9.90 -21.05 -14.02
CA ASN A 502 -10.88 -21.56 -14.97
C ASN A 502 -11.53 -22.87 -14.49
N LEU A 503 -12.77 -22.79 -14.02
CA LEU A 503 -13.58 -23.95 -13.62
C LEU A 503 -14.54 -24.34 -14.75
N VAL A 504 -14.37 -25.56 -15.27
CA VAL A 504 -15.30 -26.22 -16.19
C VAL A 504 -15.72 -27.55 -15.58
N GLY A 505 -17.03 -27.71 -15.35
CA GLY A 505 -17.57 -28.91 -14.70
C GLY A 505 -17.23 -28.96 -13.21
N SER A 506 -16.23 -29.76 -12.83
CA SER A 506 -15.85 -29.93 -11.41
C SER A 506 -14.34 -29.94 -11.19
N ARG A 507 -13.90 -29.46 -10.03
CA ARG A 507 -12.51 -29.53 -9.58
C ARG A 507 -12.46 -30.05 -8.14
N ASN A 508 -11.61 -31.05 -7.92
CA ASN A 508 -11.26 -31.52 -6.59
C ASN A 508 -9.94 -30.87 -6.16
N VAL A 509 -9.95 -30.25 -4.99
CA VAL A 509 -8.80 -29.58 -4.36
C VAL A 509 -8.56 -30.21 -2.99
N ILE A 510 -7.32 -30.60 -2.73
CA ILE A 510 -6.94 -31.20 -1.45
C ILE A 510 -6.16 -30.19 -0.62
N ARG A 511 -6.56 -30.05 0.65
CA ARG A 511 -5.83 -29.30 1.66
C ARG A 511 -5.43 -30.19 2.82
N ARG A 512 -4.32 -29.86 3.47
CA ARG A 512 -3.85 -30.51 4.70
C ARG A 512 -3.62 -29.45 5.77
N VAL A 513 -4.48 -29.49 6.79
CA VAL A 513 -4.40 -28.64 7.96
C VAL A 513 -3.62 -29.35 9.07
N THR A 514 -2.90 -28.61 9.89
CA THR A 514 -2.18 -29.12 11.07
C THR A 514 -2.60 -28.32 12.30
N ASN A 515 -2.93 -29.01 13.38
CA ASN A 515 -3.26 -28.39 14.66
C ASN A 515 -1.98 -27.90 15.36
N VAL A 516 -1.95 -26.63 15.73
CA VAL A 516 -0.85 -25.97 16.44
C VAL A 516 -1.29 -25.30 17.75
N GLY A 517 -2.55 -25.45 18.16
CA GLY A 517 -3.11 -24.85 19.38
C GLY A 517 -2.71 -25.58 20.68
N GLY A 518 -1.77 -26.53 20.64
CA GLY A 518 -1.25 -27.25 21.81
C GLY A 518 -2.21 -28.24 22.48
N VAL A 519 -3.49 -28.24 22.12
CA VAL A 519 -4.53 -29.12 22.66
C VAL A 519 -5.35 -29.77 21.54
N ASP A 520 -6.01 -30.87 21.88
CA ASP A 520 -7.00 -31.49 21.02
C ASP A 520 -8.18 -30.54 20.77
N GLU A 521 -8.56 -30.38 19.50
CA GLU A 521 -9.65 -29.49 19.14
C GLU A 521 -10.59 -30.12 18.11
N LYS A 522 -11.88 -29.81 18.23
CA LYS A 522 -12.92 -30.22 17.29
C LYS A 522 -13.32 -29.01 16.45
N TYR A 523 -13.25 -29.18 15.13
CA TYR A 523 -13.60 -28.17 14.16
C TYR A 523 -14.90 -28.53 13.43
N GLN A 524 -15.75 -27.52 13.23
CA GLN A 524 -16.88 -27.54 12.32
C GLN A 524 -16.58 -26.64 11.11
N VAL A 525 -16.84 -27.14 9.91
CA VAL A 525 -16.61 -26.42 8.66
C VAL A 525 -17.89 -25.73 8.21
N ILE A 526 -17.80 -24.43 7.95
CA ILE A 526 -18.84 -23.61 7.33
C ILE A 526 -18.33 -23.17 5.96
N VAL A 527 -19.21 -23.18 4.97
CA VAL A 527 -18.87 -22.80 3.59
C VAL A 527 -19.82 -21.70 3.15
N GLN A 528 -19.24 -20.60 2.68
CA GLN A 528 -19.92 -19.58 1.90
C GLN A 528 -19.54 -19.80 0.43
N GLU A 529 -20.51 -20.26 -0.35
CA GLU A 529 -20.30 -20.63 -1.75
C GLU A 529 -20.12 -19.40 -2.65
N PRO A 530 -19.15 -19.40 -3.58
CA PRO A 530 -19.07 -18.41 -4.63
C PRO A 530 -20.28 -18.49 -5.57
N LEU A 531 -20.71 -17.34 -6.10
CA LEU A 531 -21.78 -17.30 -7.11
C LEU A 531 -21.46 -18.22 -8.30
N GLY A 532 -22.41 -19.06 -8.70
CA GLY A 532 -22.26 -20.01 -9.81
C GLY A 532 -21.43 -21.26 -9.51
N VAL A 533 -21.06 -21.49 -8.24
CA VAL A 533 -20.25 -22.65 -7.81
C VAL A 533 -20.86 -23.29 -6.57
N SER A 534 -21.10 -24.59 -6.60
CA SER A 534 -21.37 -25.35 -5.38
C SER A 534 -20.07 -25.90 -4.80
N VAL A 535 -19.89 -25.78 -3.48
CA VAL A 535 -18.67 -26.16 -2.77
C VAL A 535 -19.00 -27.16 -1.66
N SER A 536 -18.45 -28.37 -1.77
CA SER A 536 -18.58 -29.39 -0.73
C SER A 536 -17.23 -29.68 -0.07
N VAL A 537 -17.23 -29.78 1.26
CA VAL A 537 -16.02 -30.03 2.06
C VAL A 537 -16.18 -31.30 2.88
N THR A 538 -15.19 -32.20 2.80
CA THR A 538 -15.18 -33.46 3.55
C THR A 538 -13.86 -33.62 4.31
N PRO A 539 -13.90 -33.90 5.63
CA PRO A 539 -15.09 -33.98 6.50
C PRO A 539 -15.64 -32.59 6.88
N GLN A 540 -16.97 -32.49 7.13
CA GLN A 540 -17.60 -31.27 7.65
C GLN A 540 -17.35 -31.04 9.14
N VAL A 541 -17.10 -32.09 9.91
CA VAL A 541 -16.73 -32.02 11.33
C VAL A 541 -15.61 -33.01 11.60
N PHE A 542 -14.57 -32.58 12.30
CA PHE A 542 -13.47 -33.47 12.68
C PHE A 542 -12.82 -33.04 13.99
N LYS A 543 -12.33 -34.01 14.75
CA LYS A 543 -11.39 -33.80 15.86
C LYS A 543 -9.97 -34.00 15.35
N ILE A 544 -9.06 -33.14 15.78
CA ILE A 544 -7.64 -33.22 15.45
C ILE A 544 -6.83 -33.06 16.73
N ILE A 545 -5.98 -34.03 17.02
CA ILE A 545 -5.10 -33.98 18.19
C ILE A 545 -3.99 -32.95 17.97
N ALA A 546 -3.38 -32.44 19.04
CA ALA A 546 -2.26 -31.51 18.94
C ALA A 546 -1.14 -32.05 18.01
N ASP A 547 -0.55 -31.17 17.20
CA ASP A 547 0.51 -31.45 16.21
C ASP A 547 0.15 -32.44 15.08
N ALA A 548 -1.05 -33.03 15.08
CA ALA A 548 -1.49 -33.89 13.99
C ALA A 548 -1.97 -33.09 12.78
N SER A 549 -1.87 -33.72 11.61
CA SER A 549 -2.44 -33.20 10.37
C SER A 549 -3.70 -33.95 9.95
N ARG A 550 -4.65 -33.22 9.38
CA ARG A 550 -5.86 -33.77 8.77
C ARG A 550 -5.96 -33.37 7.30
N ARG A 551 -6.38 -34.31 6.46
CA ARG A 551 -6.70 -34.05 5.05
C ARG A 551 -8.14 -33.56 4.94
N ILE A 552 -8.32 -32.46 4.20
CA ILE A 552 -9.59 -31.85 3.85
C ILE A 552 -9.73 -31.93 2.33
N THR A 553 -10.86 -32.45 1.87
CA THR A 553 -11.19 -32.55 0.43
C THR A 553 -12.25 -31.51 0.11
N ILE A 554 -12.00 -30.68 -0.89
CA ILE A 554 -12.88 -29.59 -1.33
C ILE A 554 -13.26 -29.88 -2.78
N VAL A 555 -14.55 -30.02 -3.07
CA VAL A 555 -15.04 -30.23 -4.42
C VAL A 555 -15.84 -29.00 -4.84
N LEU A 556 -15.38 -28.34 -5.90
CA LEU A 556 -16.02 -27.19 -6.51
C LEU A 556 -16.72 -27.66 -7.80
N ASN A 557 -18.03 -27.45 -7.89
CA ASN A 557 -18.85 -27.80 -9.05
C ASN A 557 -19.43 -26.53 -9.65
N ALA A 558 -19.18 -26.29 -10.94
CA ALA A 558 -19.81 -25.23 -11.70
C ALA A 558 -21.32 -25.50 -11.82
N THR A 559 -22.14 -24.60 -11.30
CA THR A 559 -23.60 -24.66 -11.42
C THR A 559 -24.12 -23.67 -12.46
N GLN A 560 -23.39 -22.57 -12.67
CA GLN A 560 -23.70 -21.54 -13.65
C GLN A 560 -22.41 -20.90 -14.16
N THR A 561 -22.32 -20.71 -15.48
CA THR A 561 -21.24 -19.92 -16.09
C THR A 561 -21.41 -18.44 -15.77
N THR A 562 -20.41 -17.85 -15.12
CA THR A 562 -20.40 -16.43 -14.71
C THR A 562 -19.53 -15.56 -15.60
N ASN A 563 -18.54 -16.15 -16.31
CA ASN A 563 -17.51 -15.45 -17.10
C ASN A 563 -16.81 -14.30 -16.35
N THR A 564 -16.82 -14.38 -15.03
CA THR A 564 -16.25 -13.42 -14.08
C THR A 564 -15.87 -14.17 -12.80
N TYR A 565 -14.92 -13.62 -12.04
CA TYR A 565 -14.56 -14.20 -10.75
C TYR A 565 -15.70 -13.98 -9.74
N SER A 566 -16.09 -15.07 -9.08
CA SER A 566 -16.93 -15.06 -7.89
C SER A 566 -16.12 -15.47 -6.66
N PHE A 567 -16.57 -15.00 -5.49
CA PHE A 567 -15.84 -15.15 -4.24
C PHE A 567 -16.68 -15.80 -3.17
N GLY A 568 -16.02 -16.55 -2.29
CA GLY A 568 -16.62 -17.21 -1.14
C GLY A 568 -15.56 -17.50 -0.08
N GLU A 569 -15.91 -18.30 0.91
CA GLU A 569 -14.96 -18.69 1.96
C GLU A 569 -15.29 -20.04 2.60
N ILE A 570 -14.26 -20.68 3.13
CA ILE A 570 -14.38 -21.84 4.02
C ILE A 570 -13.87 -21.42 5.40
N VAL A 571 -14.69 -21.62 6.42
CA VAL A 571 -14.38 -21.25 7.80
C VAL A 571 -14.37 -22.50 8.67
N PHE A 572 -13.28 -22.76 9.37
CA PHE A 572 -13.20 -23.80 10.39
C PHE A 572 -13.41 -23.15 11.76
N LEU A 573 -14.52 -23.49 12.41
CA LEU A 573 -14.85 -23.06 13.76
C LEU A 573 -14.44 -24.13 14.75
N GLY A 574 -13.44 -23.82 15.57
CA GLY A 574 -12.93 -24.66 16.63
C GLY A 574 -13.67 -24.45 17.94
N ASN A 575 -13.84 -25.50 18.73
CA ASN A 575 -14.48 -25.42 20.04
C ASN A 575 -13.60 -24.79 21.15
N GLN A 576 -12.38 -24.35 20.81
CA GLN A 576 -11.51 -23.53 21.67
C GLN A 576 -11.47 -22.06 21.20
N ASN A 577 -12.51 -21.59 20.51
CA ASN A 577 -12.62 -20.23 19.93
C ASN A 577 -11.62 -19.91 18.81
N HIS A 578 -10.93 -20.90 18.24
CA HIS A 578 -10.19 -20.71 17.00
C HIS A 578 -11.15 -20.57 15.82
N THR A 579 -10.95 -19.54 15.00
CA THR A 579 -11.65 -19.35 13.73
C THR A 579 -10.61 -19.21 12.64
N VAL A 580 -10.55 -20.20 11.75
CA VAL A 580 -9.59 -20.32 10.66
C VAL A 580 -10.32 -20.07 9.34
N ARG A 581 -9.99 -18.98 8.65
CA ARG A 581 -10.62 -18.59 7.38
C ARG A 581 -9.77 -18.99 6.19
N MET A 582 -10.43 -19.35 5.09
CA MET A 582 -9.79 -19.69 3.82
C MET A 582 -10.62 -19.12 2.66
N PRO A 583 -10.18 -18.02 2.02
CA PRO A 583 -10.92 -17.42 0.90
C PRO A 583 -10.93 -18.31 -0.34
N LEU A 584 -12.03 -18.20 -1.09
CA LEU A 584 -12.25 -18.83 -2.39
C LEU A 584 -12.38 -17.75 -3.47
N ALA A 585 -11.71 -17.94 -4.61
CA ALA A 585 -11.87 -17.14 -5.82
C ALA A 585 -11.99 -18.06 -7.02
N VAL A 586 -13.12 -18.02 -7.74
CA VAL A 586 -13.41 -18.98 -8.81
C VAL A 586 -13.93 -18.25 -10.04
N PHE A 587 -13.33 -18.50 -11.19
CA PHE A 587 -13.86 -18.09 -12.48
C PHE A 587 -14.53 -19.28 -13.15
N VAL A 588 -15.83 -19.18 -13.46
CA VAL A 588 -16.59 -20.25 -14.11
C VAL A 588 -16.77 -19.95 -15.60
N SER A 589 -16.30 -20.84 -16.46
CA SER A 589 -16.41 -20.72 -17.91
C SER A 589 -17.14 -21.92 -18.54
N SER A 590 -17.48 -21.81 -19.82
CA SER A 590 -18.03 -22.93 -20.61
C SER A 590 -16.95 -23.77 -21.30
N THR A 591 -15.70 -23.29 -21.40
CA THR A 591 -14.61 -23.97 -22.13
C THR A 591 -13.28 -23.89 -21.39
N LEU A 592 -12.53 -24.99 -21.40
CA LEU A 592 -11.18 -25.03 -20.84
C LEU A 592 -10.25 -24.18 -21.72
N HIS A 593 -9.86 -23.01 -21.23
CA HIS A 593 -8.72 -22.25 -21.70
C HIS A 593 -7.44 -23.02 -21.31
N SER A 594 -6.62 -23.29 -22.33
CA SER A 594 -5.40 -24.10 -22.27
C SER A 594 -4.22 -23.36 -21.70
#